data_AF-A0A3B0M8S6-F1
#
_entry.id   AF-A0A3B0M8S6-F1
#
_cell.length_a   1.000
_cell.length_b   1.000
_cell.length_c   1.000
_cell.angle_alpha   90.00
_cell.angle_beta   90.00
_cell.angle_gamma   90.00
#
_symmetry.space_group_name_H-M   'P 1'
#
loop_
_entity.id
_entity.type
_entity.pdbx_description
1 polymer ?
#
loop_
_entity_poly.entity_id
_entity_poly.type
_entity_poly.pdbx_seq_one_letter_code
_entity_poly.pdbx_strand_id
1 'polypeptide(L)'
;MGQVAFGTLKFVETLENSGLPKDQVKAISLAVRESHEAVDVATKRDLDDVRKDLSAQISDVRKDMEIVRKDLQLGMSGIRAEQKLIRWMLGAGILGILSLVVKAFLMPAL
;
A
#
# COMPACT_ATOMS: atom_id res chain seq x y z
N MET A 1 -5.09 -9.39 -26.20
CA MET A 1 -6.15 -10.40 -26.39
C MET A 1 -7.47 -9.67 -26.29
N GLY A 2 -7.99 -9.27 -27.44
CA GLY A 2 -9.15 -8.38 -27.53
C GLY A 2 -10.42 -9.11 -27.11
N GLN A 3 -11.40 -8.35 -26.61
CA GLN A 3 -12.78 -8.79 -26.70
C GLN A 3 -13.05 -9.14 -28.17
N VAL A 4 -13.36 -10.40 -28.44
CA VAL A 4 -13.81 -10.81 -29.76
C VAL A 4 -15.22 -10.26 -29.88
N ALA A 5 -15.38 -9.14 -30.58
CA ALA A 5 -16.69 -8.57 -30.84
C ALA A 5 -17.59 -9.65 -31.48
N PHE A 6 -18.79 -9.85 -30.93
CA PHE A 6 -19.72 -10.83 -31.47
C PHE A 6 -20.17 -10.39 -32.86
N GLY A 7 -19.62 -11.03 -33.89
CA GLY A 7 -19.97 -10.76 -35.28
C GLY A 7 -21.31 -11.42 -35.64
N THR A 8 -22.43 -10.74 -35.36
CA THR A 8 -23.78 -11.28 -35.56
C THR A 8 -24.00 -11.80 -36.98
N LEU A 9 -23.49 -11.12 -38.01
CA LEU A 9 -23.62 -11.56 -39.40
C LEU A 9 -22.89 -12.89 -39.68
N LYS A 10 -21.62 -13.00 -39.28
CA LYS A 10 -20.83 -14.23 -39.44
C LYS A 10 -21.42 -15.40 -38.65
N PHE A 11 -21.96 -15.12 -37.46
CA PHE A 11 -22.64 -16.10 -36.63
C PHE A 11 -23.91 -16.64 -37.31
N VAL A 12 -24.74 -15.73 -37.85
CA VAL A 12 -25.96 -16.08 -38.59
C VAL A 12 -25.62 -16.91 -39.82
N GLU A 13 -24.67 -16.46 -40.65
CA GLU A 13 -24.23 -17.20 -41.85
C GLU A 13 -23.70 -18.59 -41.52
N THR A 14 -22.95 -18.74 -40.42
CA THR A 14 -22.41 -20.04 -40.01
C THR A 14 -23.53 -21.03 -39.66
N LEU A 15 -24.56 -20.57 -38.94
CA LEU A 15 -25.69 -21.41 -38.55
C LEU A 15 -26.65 -21.71 -39.71
N GLU A 16 -26.91 -20.74 -40.58
CA GLU A 16 -27.71 -20.97 -41.80
C GLU A 16 -27.01 -21.96 -42.75
N ASN A 17 -25.69 -21.83 -42.95
CA ASN A 17 -24.90 -22.74 -43.79
C ASN A 17 -24.79 -24.16 -43.20
N SER A 18 -25.05 -24.34 -41.90
CA SER A 18 -25.12 -25.65 -41.25
C SER A 18 -26.54 -26.22 -41.20
N GLY A 19 -27.49 -25.58 -41.88
CA GLY A 19 -28.84 -26.09 -42.10
C GLY A 19 -29.87 -25.67 -41.04
N LEU A 20 -29.52 -24.74 -40.13
CA LEU A 20 -30.51 -24.22 -39.18
C LEU A 20 -31.52 -23.29 -39.89
N PRO A 21 -32.82 -23.41 -39.60
CA PRO A 21 -33.83 -22.48 -40.08
C PRO A 21 -33.56 -21.05 -39.59
N LYS A 22 -33.75 -20.09 -40.49
CA LYS A 22 -33.50 -18.65 -40.27
C LYS A 22 -34.09 -18.09 -38.97
N ASP A 23 -35.28 -18.55 -38.58
CA ASP A 23 -35.95 -18.09 -37.36
C ASP A 23 -35.26 -18.61 -36.08
N GLN A 24 -34.75 -19.84 -36.11
CA GLN A 24 -33.95 -20.38 -35.01
C GLN A 24 -32.59 -19.69 -34.92
N VAL A 25 -31.96 -19.43 -36.06
CA VAL A 25 -30.68 -18.70 -36.11
C VAL A 25 -30.80 -17.30 -35.51
N LYS A 26 -31.88 -16.57 -35.84
CA LYS A 26 -32.16 -15.27 -35.23
C LYS A 26 -32.34 -15.38 -33.73
N ALA A 27 -33.15 -16.32 -33.25
CA ALA A 27 -33.39 -16.51 -31.81
C ALA A 27 -32.09 -16.83 -31.04
N ILE A 28 -31.26 -17.73 -31.57
CA ILE A 28 -29.97 -18.10 -30.97
C ILE A 28 -29.01 -16.90 -30.99
N SER A 29 -28.94 -16.16 -32.11
CA SER A 29 -28.06 -14.98 -32.22
C SER A 29 -28.44 -13.87 -31.23
N LEU A 30 -29.73 -13.71 -30.96
CA LEU A 30 -30.23 -12.73 -30.01
C LEU A 30 -29.90 -13.12 -28.58
N ALA A 31 -30.15 -14.38 -28.21
CA ALA A 31 -29.84 -14.91 -26.88
C ALA A 31 -28.33 -14.87 -26.57
N VAL A 32 -27.47 -15.14 -27.55
CA VAL A 32 -26.01 -15.04 -27.40
C VAL A 32 -25.54 -13.58 -27.34
N ARG A 33 -26.17 -12.67 -28.08
CA ARG A 33 -25.87 -11.24 -27.99
C ARG A 33 -26.24 -10.68 -26.61
N GLU A 34 -27.45 -10.97 -26.14
CA GLU A 34 -27.94 -10.52 -24.82
C GLU A 34 -27.07 -11.09 -23.68
N SER A 35 -26.63 -12.35 -23.80
CA SER A 35 -25.71 -12.91 -22.81
C SER A 35 -24.32 -12.27 -22.83
N HIS A 36 -23.86 -11.75 -23.97
CA HIS A 36 -22.60 -11.00 -24.06
C HIS A 36 -22.73 -9.53 -23.62
N GLU A 37 -23.87 -8.89 -23.86
CA GLU A 37 -24.18 -7.52 -23.38
C GLU A 37 -24.41 -7.48 -21.86
N ALA A 38 -24.92 -8.57 -21.27
CA ALA A 38 -25.12 -8.70 -19.83
C ALA A 38 -23.84 -8.96 -19.03
N VAL A 39 -22.72 -9.28 -19.68
CA VAL A 39 -21.42 -9.46 -18.99
C VAL A 39 -20.67 -8.14 -19.06
N ASP A 40 -20.88 -7.30 -18.04
CA ASP A 40 -20.07 -6.13 -17.78
C ASP A 40 -18.65 -6.57 -17.37
N VAL A 41 -17.78 -6.77 -18.37
CA VAL A 41 -16.39 -7.14 -18.14
C VAL A 41 -15.53 -5.88 -18.06
N ALA A 42 -14.74 -5.77 -16.99
CA ALA A 42 -13.63 -4.84 -16.95
C ALA A 42 -12.74 -5.09 -18.19
N THR A 43 -12.53 -4.06 -19.00
CA THR A 43 -11.68 -4.16 -20.18
C THR A 43 -10.22 -4.30 -19.75
N LYS A 44 -9.37 -4.75 -20.67
CA LYS A 44 -7.93 -4.81 -20.42
C LYS A 44 -7.33 -3.44 -20.07
N ARG A 45 -7.93 -2.37 -20.60
CA ARG A 45 -7.52 -1.00 -20.30
C ARG A 45 -7.82 -0.66 -18.84
N ASP A 46 -9.01 -1.01 -18.35
CA ASP A 46 -9.40 -0.77 -16.95
C ASP A 46 -8.46 -1.51 -15.99
N LEU A 47 -8.08 -2.75 -16.32
CA LEU A 47 -7.09 -3.50 -15.55
C LEU A 47 -5.69 -2.86 -15.59
N ASP A 48 -5.25 -2.38 -16.75
CA ASP A 48 -3.95 -1.70 -16.88
C ASP A 48 -3.93 -0.37 -16.11
N ASP A 49 -5.05 0.36 -16.10
CA ASP A 49 -5.16 1.63 -15.39
C ASP A 49 -5.21 1.40 -13.86
N VAL A 50 -5.97 0.42 -13.38
CA VAL A 50 -5.93 -0.02 -11.97
C VAL A 50 -4.54 -0.49 -11.57
N ARG A 51 -3.84 -1.24 -12.44
CA ARG A 51 -2.47 -1.69 -12.17
C ARG A 51 -1.49 -0.52 -12.03
N LYS A 52 -1.60 0.51 -12.88
CA LYS A 52 -0.77 1.70 -12.80
C LYS A 52 -1.04 2.51 -11.54
N ASP A 53 -2.32 2.71 -11.23
CA ASP A 53 -2.74 3.42 -10.02
C ASP A 53 -2.24 2.72 -8.76
N LEU A 54 -2.43 1.39 -8.69
CA LEU A 54 -1.90 0.58 -7.58
C LEU A 54 -0.36 0.66 -7.50
N SER A 55 0.34 0.67 -8.63
CA SER A 55 1.80 0.82 -8.65
C SER A 55 2.25 2.18 -8.12
N ALA A 56 1.51 3.25 -8.42
CA ALA A 56 1.74 4.59 -7.90
C ALA A 56 1.51 4.64 -6.39
N GLN A 57 0.37 4.13 -5.91
CA GLN A 57 0.04 4.05 -4.48
C GLN A 57 1.10 3.26 -3.69
N ILE A 58 1.56 2.11 -4.22
CA ILE A 58 2.65 1.34 -3.60
C ILE A 58 3.93 2.16 -3.53
N SER A 59 4.26 2.92 -4.57
CA SER A 59 5.45 3.78 -4.56
C SER A 59 5.34 4.88 -3.50
N ASP A 60 4.17 5.46 -3.32
CA ASP A 60 4.00 6.54 -2.33
C ASP A 60 4.02 6.00 -0.91
N VAL A 61 3.36 4.87 -0.63
CA VAL A 61 3.46 4.18 0.67
C VAL A 61 4.92 3.86 1.01
N ARG A 62 5.74 3.47 0.02
CA ARG A 62 7.19 3.22 0.24
C ARG A 62 7.94 4.49 0.65
N LYS A 63 7.63 5.63 0.04
CA LYS A 63 8.24 6.93 0.42
C LYS A 63 7.81 7.33 1.82
N ASP A 64 6.53 7.20 2.14
CA ASP A 64 6.00 7.51 3.48
C ASP A 64 6.66 6.64 4.55
N MET A 65 6.84 5.34 4.27
CA MET A 65 7.59 4.45 5.16
C MET A 65 9.05 4.87 5.35
N GLU A 66 9.71 5.39 4.30
CA GLU A 66 11.08 5.90 4.41
C GLU A 66 11.15 7.16 5.29
N ILE A 67 10.18 8.07 5.12
CA ILE A 67 10.06 9.28 5.94
C ILE A 67 9.85 8.89 7.42
N VAL A 68 8.86 8.04 7.70
CA VAL A 68 8.57 7.56 9.06
C VAL A 68 9.79 6.88 9.68
N ARG A 69 10.56 6.09 8.91
CA ARG A 69 11.81 5.48 9.39
C ARG A 69 12.87 6.52 9.74
N LYS A 70 13.05 7.55 8.91
CA LYS A 70 14.00 8.64 9.19
C LYS A 70 13.58 9.43 10.42
N ASP A 71 12.32 9.79 10.54
CA ASP A 71 11.78 10.51 11.69
C ASP A 71 11.96 9.71 12.99
N LEU A 72 11.72 8.39 12.95
CA LEU A 72 11.95 7.53 14.11
C LEU A 72 13.44 7.44 14.46
N GLN A 73 14.33 7.39 13.47
CA GLN A 73 15.78 7.40 13.71
C GLN A 73 16.24 8.72 14.34
N LEU A 74 15.70 9.86 13.89
CA LEU A 74 15.97 11.17 14.47
C LEU A 74 15.42 11.27 15.91
N GLY A 75 14.19 10.80 16.15
CA GLY A 75 13.63 10.74 17.50
C GLY A 75 14.48 9.88 18.44
N MET A 76 14.92 8.70 17.99
CA MET A 76 15.80 7.83 18.78
C MET A 76 17.19 8.41 19.04
N SER A 77 17.74 9.21 18.14
CA SER A 77 19.03 9.87 18.35
C SER A 77 18.89 11.01 19.36
N GLY A 78 17.81 11.80 19.26
CA GLY A 78 17.45 12.83 20.23
C GLY A 78 17.28 12.27 21.65
N ILE A 79 16.46 11.23 21.80
CA ILE A 79 16.23 10.56 23.09
C ILE A 79 17.54 10.03 23.68
N ARG A 80 18.42 9.44 22.86
CA ARG A 80 19.73 8.96 23.34
C ARG A 80 20.64 10.09 23.82
N ALA A 81 20.61 11.24 23.14
CA ALA A 81 21.37 12.41 23.56
C ALA A 81 20.86 12.93 24.92
N GLU A 82 19.54 13.09 25.07
CA GLU A 82 18.90 13.51 26.31
C GLU A 82 19.21 12.53 27.46
N GLN A 83 19.08 11.22 27.23
CA GLN A 83 19.42 10.18 28.22
C GLN A 83 20.87 10.28 28.69
N LYS A 84 21.82 10.50 27.77
CA LYS A 84 23.23 10.68 28.12
C LYS A 84 23.44 11.92 28.97
N LEU A 85 22.76 13.01 28.64
CA LEU A 85 22.85 14.29 29.33
C LEU A 85 22.30 14.20 30.76
N ILE A 86 21.12 13.61 30.92
CA ILE A 86 20.51 13.32 32.23
C ILE A 86 21.43 12.43 33.06
N ARG A 87 22.01 11.38 32.48
CA ARG A 87 22.94 10.49 33.19
C ARG A 87 24.16 11.23 33.74
N TRP A 88 24.71 12.17 32.97
CA TRP A 88 25.82 13.02 33.43
C TRP A 88 25.40 13.99 34.53
N MET A 89 24.25 14.64 34.38
CA MET A 89 23.72 15.55 35.41
C MET A 89 23.45 14.84 36.73
N LEU A 90 22.84 13.65 36.69
CA LEU A 90 22.61 12.85 37.88
C LEU A 90 23.92 12.42 38.54
N GLY A 91 24.91 11.97 37.76
CA GLY A 91 26.22 11.57 38.28
C GLY A 91 26.96 12.74 38.94
N ALA A 92 27.00 13.90 38.29
CA ALA A 92 27.59 15.11 38.84
C ALA A 92 26.85 15.61 40.08
N GLY A 93 25.51 15.54 40.08
CA GLY A 93 24.68 15.91 41.22
C GLY A 93 24.94 15.03 42.45
N ILE A 94 24.99 13.71 42.28
CA ILE A 94 25.31 12.77 43.37
C ILE A 94 26.71 13.04 43.91
N LEU A 95 27.72 13.22 43.04
CA LEU A 95 29.08 13.56 43.46
C LEU A 95 29.14 14.88 44.22
N GLY A 96 28.40 15.90 43.76
CA GLY A 96 28.31 17.19 44.43
C GLY A 96 27.71 17.07 45.83
N ILE A 97 26.62 16.33 45.99
CA ILE A 97 26.00 16.08 47.30
C ILE A 97 26.97 15.31 48.21
N LEU A 98 27.63 14.27 47.71
CA LEU A 98 28.60 13.49 48.47
C LEU A 98 29.73 14.36 49.02
N SER A 99 30.24 15.31 48.21
CA SER A 99 31.26 16.27 48.64
C SER A 99 30.79 17.14 49.81
N LEU A 100 29.55 17.63 49.77
CA LEU A 100 28.97 18.42 50.86
C LEU A 100 28.82 17.61 52.15
N VAL A 101 28.40 16.35 52.05
CA VAL A 101 28.28 15.44 53.21
C VAL A 101 29.63 15.22 53.87
N VAL A 102 30.69 14.92 53.09
CA VAL A 102 32.05 14.76 53.61
C VAL A 102 32.53 16.03 54.30
N LYS A 103 32.32 17.20 53.67
CA LYS A 103 32.71 18.49 54.24
C LYS A 103 31.94 18.85 55.51
N ALA A 104 30.65 18.54 55.58
CA ALA A 104 29.80 18.91 56.72
C ALA A 104 29.99 17.98 57.93
N PHE A 105 30.22 16.67 57.71
CA PHE A 105 30.17 15.67 58.79
C PHE A 105 31.51 14.97 59.08
N LEU A 106 32.41 14.82 58.10
CA LEU A 106 33.71 14.15 58.33
C LEU A 106 34.85 15.13 58.64
N MET A 107 34.88 16.31 58.03
CA MET A 107 35.93 17.32 58.30
C MET A 107 35.99 17.83 59.75
N PRO A 108 34.89 18.10 60.48
CA PRO A 108 35.00 18.58 61.86
C PRO A 108 35.45 17.51 62.87
N ALA A 109 35.56 16.24 62.46
CA ALA A 109 35.95 15.11 63.31
C ALA A 109 37.40 14.62 63.08
N LEU A 110 38.14 15.23 62.14
CA LEU A 110 39.55 14.97 61.82
C LEU A 110 40.42 16.16 62.23
#